data_AF-A0A397B5P6-F1
#
_entry.id   AF-A0A397B5P6-F1
#
_cell.length_a   1.000
_cell.length_b   1.000
_cell.length_c   1.000
_cell.angle_alpha   90.00
_cell.angle_beta   90.00
_cell.angle_gamma   90.00
#
_symmetry.space_group_name_H-M   'P 1'
#
loop_
_entity.id
_entity.type
_entity.pdbx_description
1 polymer ?
#
loop_
_entity_poly.entity_id
_entity_poly.type
_entity_poly.pdbx_seq_one_letter_code
_entity_poly.pdbx_strand_id
1 'polypeptide(L)'
;MTDIRLPPSTSAVTDESSTFLDLGDLAPALPSPSQAEPDDIIEGIPCEVVDPTVLAAIARNLGAVPANLVRVAASYTTSQNQVEPAVLVLYPLRDCTNDYKKHHRATAEPFPTMYWLASPELHERVSLLEGAGFVTRFTDRLAASPKHLQVRPACCRWALLTPADRRVVEKKQWVRALQTVGIAGIRNPASVKCLHTHYAHFLATGHNLVGAWVHQALAQAEYATESATESATESGGAK
;
A
#
# COMPACT_ATOMS: atom_id res chain seq x y z
N MET A 1 -43.91 36.13 45.67
CA MET A 1 -44.01 35.65 47.06
C MET A 1 -42.97 34.55 47.22
N THR A 2 -41.74 34.91 47.62
CA THR A 2 -41.26 35.10 49.01
C THR A 2 -40.89 33.75 49.65
N ASP A 3 -39.74 33.58 50.31
CA ASP A 3 -38.75 34.58 50.75
C ASP A 3 -37.31 34.04 50.84
N ILE A 4 -36.35 34.97 50.81
CA ILE A 4 -34.93 34.73 51.13
C ILE A 4 -34.76 34.80 52.67
N ARG A 5 -33.90 33.98 53.28
CA ARG A 5 -33.34 34.28 54.61
C ARG A 5 -31.93 33.69 54.86
N LEU A 6 -31.11 34.55 55.47
CA LEU A 6 -29.76 34.45 56.06
C LEU A 6 -29.78 35.35 57.33
N PRO A 7 -28.72 35.48 58.16
CA PRO A 7 -27.49 34.69 58.28
C PRO A 7 -27.58 33.82 59.56
N PRO A 8 -26.86 33.96 60.70
CA PRO A 8 -25.80 34.89 61.13
C PRO A 8 -24.36 34.30 60.97
N SER A 9 -23.37 34.93 61.62
CA SER A 9 -21.93 34.62 61.59
C SER A 9 -21.32 34.54 63.01
N THR A 10 -20.33 33.67 63.27
CA THR A 10 -19.36 33.91 64.35
C THR A 10 -18.00 33.24 64.17
N SER A 11 -16.97 34.10 64.22
CA SER A 11 -15.57 33.97 64.62
C SER A 11 -14.97 32.65 65.15
N ALA A 12 -13.89 32.24 64.47
CA ALA A 12 -12.51 32.12 65.00
C ALA A 12 -12.05 30.88 65.82
N VAL A 13 -10.71 30.77 65.83
CA VAL A 13 -9.80 30.00 66.71
C VAL A 13 -9.32 28.64 66.16
N THR A 14 -7.99 28.60 65.92
CA THR A 14 -6.96 27.53 65.96
C THR A 14 -7.40 26.07 66.16
N ASP A 15 -6.71 25.03 65.66
CA ASP A 15 -5.26 24.85 65.46
C ASP A 15 -5.00 23.62 64.55
N GLU A 16 -3.78 23.09 64.56
CA GLU A 16 -3.38 21.71 64.22
C GLU A 16 -3.10 21.38 62.75
N SER A 17 -1.83 21.63 62.41
CA SER A 17 -0.91 20.56 62.01
C SER A 17 -1.48 19.42 61.11
N SER A 18 -1.30 19.56 59.81
CA SER A 18 -1.25 18.41 58.91
C SER A 18 -0.19 18.64 57.84
N THR A 19 0.97 18.01 58.04
CA THR A 19 2.01 17.86 57.03
C THR A 19 1.46 17.00 55.89
N PHE A 20 0.83 17.66 54.93
CA PHE A 20 0.42 17.05 53.68
C PHE A 20 1.68 16.62 52.93
N LEU A 21 1.78 15.33 52.60
CA LEU A 21 2.85 14.82 51.76
C LEU A 21 2.68 15.41 50.36
N ASP A 22 3.55 16.37 50.01
CA ASP A 22 3.72 16.85 48.65
C ASP A 22 4.33 15.72 47.80
N LEU A 23 3.44 14.84 47.33
CA LEU A 23 3.77 13.77 46.41
C LEU A 23 3.87 14.39 45.00
N GLY A 24 4.92 15.19 44.80
CA GLY A 24 5.09 16.03 43.63
C GLY A 24 4.85 15.29 42.31
N ASP A 25 4.09 15.93 41.43
CA ASP A 25 3.65 15.38 40.14
C ASP A 25 4.83 14.95 39.25
N LEU A 26 5.26 13.70 39.40
CA LEU A 26 6.03 12.96 38.39
C LEU A 26 5.07 12.36 37.35
N ALA A 27 4.12 13.16 36.88
CA ALA A 27 3.46 12.92 35.61
C ALA A 27 4.47 13.26 34.50
N PRO A 28 5.01 12.28 33.74
CA PRO A 28 5.85 12.60 32.61
C PRO A 28 5.03 13.44 31.63
N ALA A 29 5.53 14.63 31.30
CA ALA A 29 4.84 15.54 30.39
C ALA A 29 4.47 14.79 29.10
N LEU A 30 3.17 14.80 28.77
CA LEU A 30 2.69 14.21 27.51
C LEU A 30 3.49 14.86 26.36
N PRO A 31 4.08 14.06 25.45
CA PRO A 31 4.88 14.61 24.39
C PRO A 31 4.03 15.55 23.54
N SER A 32 4.55 16.75 23.29
CA SER A 32 3.91 17.75 22.45
C SER A 32 3.48 17.15 21.10
N PRO A 33 2.33 17.54 20.53
CA PRO A 33 1.89 17.02 19.24
C PRO A 33 2.97 17.26 18.20
N SER A 34 3.49 16.17 17.64
CA SER A 34 4.61 16.13 16.69
C SER A 34 4.34 17.06 15.50
N GLN A 35 4.87 18.28 15.54
CA GLN A 35 5.02 19.07 14.33
C GLN A 35 6.06 18.34 13.45
N ALA A 36 5.79 18.27 12.15
CA ALA A 36 6.75 17.68 11.23
C ALA A 36 7.94 18.62 11.11
N GLU A 37 9.12 18.14 11.47
CA GLU A 37 10.36 18.88 11.25
C GLU A 37 10.52 19.14 9.74
N PRO A 38 11.04 20.29 9.29
CA PRO A 38 11.21 20.59 7.86
C PRO A 38 11.99 19.51 7.08
N ASP A 39 12.89 18.80 7.76
CA ASP A 39 13.66 17.67 7.25
C ASP A 39 12.86 16.36 7.04
N ASP A 40 11.55 16.33 7.34
CA ASP A 40 10.67 15.16 7.16
C ASP A 40 9.79 15.27 5.89
N ILE A 41 10.07 16.25 5.02
CA ILE A 41 9.43 16.41 3.70
C ILE A 41 10.09 15.44 2.70
N ILE A 42 9.27 14.71 1.95
CA ILE A 42 9.73 13.86 0.84
C ILE A 42 9.98 14.76 -0.39
N GLU A 43 11.18 14.70 -0.96
CA GLU A 43 11.50 15.35 -2.25
C GLU A 43 10.81 14.62 -3.41
N GLY A 44 10.87 13.29 -3.40
CA GLY A 44 10.34 12.47 -4.49
C GLY A 44 11.20 12.54 -5.75
N ILE A 45 10.65 12.06 -6.86
CA ILE A 45 11.17 12.30 -8.21
C ILE A 45 10.02 12.77 -9.10
N PRO A 46 10.29 13.58 -10.14
CA PRO A 46 9.25 14.04 -11.06
C PRO A 46 8.51 12.88 -11.73
N CYS A 47 7.20 13.04 -11.92
CA CYS A 47 6.41 12.13 -12.74
C CYS A 47 6.82 12.26 -14.21
N GLU A 48 7.20 11.14 -14.83
CA GLU A 48 7.54 11.02 -16.25
C GLU A 48 6.28 11.04 -17.15
N VAL A 49 5.09 10.84 -16.58
CA VAL A 49 3.82 10.79 -17.33
C VAL A 49 3.28 12.21 -17.55
N VAL A 50 3.59 12.77 -18.73
CA VAL A 50 3.14 14.12 -19.13
C VAL A 50 1.92 14.14 -20.05
N ASP A 51 1.54 13.00 -20.65
CA ASP A 51 0.37 12.92 -21.55
C ASP A 51 -0.94 12.99 -20.74
N PRO A 52 -1.79 14.03 -20.96
CA PRO A 52 -3.05 14.18 -20.24
C PRO A 52 -4.04 13.04 -20.52
N THR A 53 -3.93 12.36 -21.66
CA THR A 53 -4.75 11.19 -22.03
C THR A 53 -4.42 10.00 -21.15
N VAL A 54 -3.12 9.76 -20.90
CA VAL A 54 -2.64 8.69 -20.02
C VAL A 54 -2.98 9.01 -18.56
N LEU A 55 -2.79 10.26 -18.12
CA LEU A 55 -3.19 10.70 -16.78
C LEU A 55 -4.70 10.55 -16.55
N ALA A 56 -5.52 10.90 -17.54
CA ALA A 56 -6.96 10.68 -17.50
C ALA A 56 -7.32 9.18 -17.45
N ALA A 57 -6.61 8.31 -18.17
CA ALA A 57 -6.80 6.86 -18.08
C ALA A 57 -6.45 6.33 -16.68
N ILE A 58 -5.31 6.73 -16.11
CA ILE A 58 -4.94 6.37 -14.73
C ILE A 58 -6.02 6.83 -13.73
N ALA A 59 -6.50 8.07 -13.87
CA ALA A 59 -7.53 8.62 -13.01
C ALA A 59 -8.88 7.90 -13.14
N ARG A 60 -9.31 7.51 -14.34
CA ARG A 60 -10.51 6.67 -14.54
C ARG A 60 -10.35 5.31 -13.88
N ASN A 61 -9.17 4.69 -14.03
CA ASN A 61 -8.95 3.30 -13.64
C ASN A 61 -8.72 3.13 -12.12
N LEU A 62 -8.17 4.14 -11.44
CA LEU A 62 -7.88 4.13 -10.01
C LEU A 62 -8.72 5.10 -9.17
N GLY A 63 -9.60 5.88 -9.81
CA GLY A 63 -10.36 6.98 -9.19
C GLY A 63 -9.57 8.28 -8.99
N ALA A 64 -8.24 8.22 -8.98
CA ALA A 64 -7.34 9.38 -8.94
C ALA A 64 -5.96 9.01 -9.51
N VAL A 65 -5.16 10.02 -9.91
CA VAL A 65 -3.73 9.82 -10.17
C VAL A 65 -2.99 9.67 -8.83
N PRO A 66 -2.22 8.60 -8.59
CA PRO A 66 -1.44 8.47 -7.36
C PRO A 66 -0.44 9.63 -7.20
N ALA A 67 -0.43 10.30 -6.04
CA ALA A 67 0.46 11.43 -5.78
C ALA A 67 1.96 11.06 -5.86
N ASN A 68 2.28 9.77 -5.69
CA ASN A 68 3.63 9.22 -5.82
C ASN A 68 3.86 8.50 -7.17
N LEU A 69 3.11 8.84 -8.23
CA LEU A 69 3.34 8.29 -9.57
C LEU A 69 4.70 8.72 -10.14
N VAL A 70 5.48 7.75 -10.60
CA VAL A 70 6.74 7.97 -11.33
C VAL A 70 6.53 7.79 -12.83
N ARG A 71 6.06 6.60 -13.27
CA ARG A 71 5.86 6.30 -14.71
C ARG A 71 4.87 5.16 -14.93
N VAL A 72 4.43 4.99 -16.18
CA VAL A 72 3.83 3.73 -16.65
C VAL A 72 4.95 2.75 -17.00
N ALA A 73 4.90 1.53 -16.45
CA ALA A 73 5.87 0.46 -16.70
C ALA A 73 5.45 -0.49 -17.84
N ALA A 74 4.14 -0.67 -18.01
CA ALA A 74 3.56 -1.55 -19.00
C ALA A 74 2.14 -1.08 -19.35
N SER A 75 1.73 -1.35 -20.59
CA SER A 75 0.37 -1.17 -21.09
C SER A 75 -0.28 -2.53 -21.39
N TYR A 76 -1.60 -2.56 -21.48
CA TYR A 76 -2.38 -3.76 -21.78
C TYR A 76 -3.46 -3.41 -22.80
N THR A 77 -3.66 -4.30 -23.78
CA THR A 77 -4.78 -4.21 -24.73
C THR A 77 -5.96 -4.93 -24.11
N THR A 78 -7.05 -4.21 -23.83
CA THR A 78 -8.27 -4.77 -23.25
C THR A 78 -9.02 -5.66 -24.24
N SER A 79 -9.98 -6.43 -23.73
CA SER A 79 -11.01 -7.13 -24.51
C SER A 79 -11.74 -6.25 -25.53
N GLN A 80 -11.80 -4.94 -25.30
CA GLN A 80 -12.38 -3.94 -26.21
C GLN A 80 -11.36 -3.37 -27.22
N ASN A 81 -10.18 -3.99 -27.33
CA ASN A 81 -9.05 -3.58 -28.16
C ASN A 81 -8.53 -2.15 -27.86
N GLN A 82 -8.64 -1.70 -26.61
CA GLN A 82 -8.12 -0.40 -26.15
C GLN A 82 -6.80 -0.59 -25.41
N VAL A 83 -5.80 0.25 -25.69
CA VAL A 83 -4.51 0.21 -25.00
C VAL A 83 -4.58 1.10 -23.75
N GLU A 84 -4.47 0.49 -22.57
CA GLU A 84 -4.56 1.16 -21.27
C GLU A 84 -3.28 0.99 -20.42
N PRO A 85 -2.99 1.92 -19.48
CA PRO A 85 -1.90 1.76 -18.53
C PRO A 85 -2.15 0.54 -17.62
N ALA A 86 -1.32 -0.49 -17.74
CA ALA A 86 -1.48 -1.74 -17.02
C ALA A 86 -0.74 -1.75 -15.68
N VAL A 87 0.48 -1.20 -15.65
CA VAL A 87 1.31 -1.15 -14.45
C VAL A 87 1.92 0.23 -14.28
N LEU A 88 1.84 0.77 -13.07
CA LEU A 88 2.50 1.99 -12.66
C LEU A 88 3.74 1.67 -11.83
N VAL A 89 4.82 2.43 -12.04
CA VAL A 89 5.91 2.58 -11.05
C VAL A 89 5.54 3.73 -10.15
N LEU A 90 5.53 3.48 -8.84
CA LEU A 90 5.28 4.44 -7.79
C LEU A 90 6.53 4.65 -6.94
N TYR A 91 6.69 5.87 -6.44
CA TYR A 91 7.81 6.23 -5.60
C TYR A 91 7.76 5.46 -4.26
N PRO A 92 8.90 5.01 -3.71
CA PRO A 92 8.92 4.16 -2.51
C PRO A 92 8.44 4.82 -1.22
N LEU A 93 8.28 6.15 -1.23
CA LEU A 93 7.70 6.94 -0.14
C LEU A 93 6.39 7.56 -0.61
N ARG A 94 5.45 7.73 0.32
CA ARG A 94 4.17 8.40 0.11
C ARG A 94 4.05 9.58 1.07
N ASP A 95 3.65 10.74 0.54
CA ASP A 95 3.21 11.88 1.36
C ASP A 95 1.84 11.54 1.98
N CYS A 96 1.77 11.73 3.30
CA CYS A 96 0.62 11.44 4.16
C CYS A 96 0.07 12.71 4.83
N THR A 97 0.56 13.89 4.49
CA THR A 97 0.21 15.18 5.14
C THR A 97 -1.29 15.46 5.13
N ASN A 98 -2.00 15.00 4.09
CA ASN A 98 -3.46 15.15 3.92
C ASN A 98 -4.28 13.88 4.28
N ASP A 99 -3.66 12.81 4.81
CA ASP A 99 -4.40 11.61 5.24
C ASP A 99 -5.26 11.94 6.48
N TYR A 100 -6.58 11.84 6.35
CA TYR A 100 -7.62 12.24 7.33
C TYR A 100 -7.54 11.58 8.75
N LYS A 101 -6.55 10.75 9.06
CA LYS A 101 -6.36 10.09 10.37
C LYS A 101 -5.59 10.97 11.35
N LYS A 102 -6.34 11.93 11.88
CA LYS A 102 -5.98 13.19 12.57
C LYS A 102 -4.92 13.23 13.70
N HIS A 103 -4.24 12.15 14.11
CA HIS A 103 -3.40 12.23 15.34
C HIS A 103 -2.00 11.57 15.38
N HIS A 104 -1.63 10.57 14.57
CA HIS A 104 -0.36 9.83 14.81
C HIS A 104 0.35 9.29 13.55
N ARG A 105 0.17 9.89 12.36
CA ARG A 105 0.96 9.54 11.17
C ARG A 105 2.05 10.58 10.90
N ALA A 106 3.22 10.11 10.49
CA ALA A 106 4.26 10.97 9.94
C ALA A 106 3.81 11.55 8.59
N THR A 107 4.38 12.69 8.19
CA THR A 107 4.23 13.32 6.85
C THR A 107 4.62 12.38 5.72
N ALA A 108 5.49 11.43 5.99
CA ALA A 108 6.02 10.45 5.05
C ALA A 108 5.72 9.02 5.56
N GLU A 109 5.47 8.06 4.67
CA GLU A 109 5.60 6.63 5.03
C GLU A 109 6.16 5.76 3.88
N PRO A 110 6.88 4.66 4.19
CA PRO A 110 7.31 3.67 3.20
C PRO A 110 6.13 2.99 2.50
N PHE A 111 6.04 3.13 1.18
CA PHE A 111 5.01 2.49 0.39
C PHE A 111 5.33 0.99 0.16
N PRO A 112 4.36 0.06 0.29
CA PRO A 112 4.63 -1.38 0.40
C PRO A 112 4.92 -2.08 -0.96
N THR A 113 4.69 -1.42 -2.09
CA THR A 113 5.00 -1.94 -3.43
C THR A 113 5.37 -0.79 -4.37
N MET A 114 6.37 -0.95 -5.24
CA MET A 114 6.62 0.02 -6.32
C MET A 114 5.72 -0.20 -7.53
N TYR A 115 5.25 -1.43 -7.73
CA TYR A 115 4.45 -1.79 -8.90
C TYR A 115 2.99 -1.92 -8.48
N TRP A 116 2.12 -1.13 -9.11
CA TRP A 116 0.67 -1.14 -8.90
C TRP A 116 -0.01 -1.57 -10.22
N LEU A 117 -0.89 -2.59 -10.15
CA LEU A 117 -1.69 -3.06 -11.28
C LEU A 117 -2.87 -2.09 -11.50
N ALA A 118 -2.83 -1.29 -12.56
CA ALA A 118 -3.77 -0.21 -12.83
C ALA A 118 -4.81 -0.52 -13.92
N SER A 119 -4.66 -1.59 -14.70
CA SER A 119 -5.73 -2.02 -15.61
C SER A 119 -6.90 -2.65 -14.83
N PRO A 120 -8.14 -2.16 -14.97
CA PRO A 120 -9.30 -2.71 -14.29
C PRO A 120 -9.58 -4.17 -14.69
N GLU A 121 -9.48 -4.48 -15.99
CA GLU A 121 -9.71 -5.83 -16.52
C GLU A 121 -8.67 -6.82 -15.96
N LEU A 122 -7.38 -6.48 -15.95
CA LEU A 122 -6.36 -7.32 -15.32
C LEU A 122 -6.56 -7.43 -13.80
N HIS A 123 -6.99 -6.35 -13.14
CA HIS A 123 -7.29 -6.38 -11.71
C HIS A 123 -8.44 -7.36 -11.40
N GLU A 124 -9.54 -7.31 -12.13
CA GLU A 124 -10.68 -8.23 -12.00
C GLU A 124 -10.25 -9.68 -12.26
N ARG A 125 -9.59 -9.94 -13.40
CA ARG A 125 -9.11 -11.29 -13.76
C ARG A 125 -8.17 -11.88 -12.70
N VAL A 126 -7.28 -11.09 -12.12
CA VAL A 126 -6.43 -11.53 -11.01
C VAL A 126 -7.23 -11.76 -9.74
N SER A 127 -8.23 -10.93 -9.46
CA SER A 127 -9.12 -11.07 -8.29
C SER A 127 -9.95 -12.36 -8.37
N LEU A 128 -10.36 -12.80 -9.56
CA LEU A 128 -11.01 -14.10 -9.77
C LEU A 128 -10.07 -15.28 -9.40
N LEU A 129 -8.79 -15.21 -9.75
CA LEU A 129 -7.80 -16.21 -9.31
C LEU A 129 -7.61 -16.20 -7.78
N GLU A 130 -7.61 -15.02 -7.14
CA GLU A 130 -7.56 -14.93 -5.68
C GLU A 130 -8.80 -15.56 -5.02
N GLY A 131 -10.00 -15.28 -5.53
CA GLY A 131 -11.26 -15.89 -5.09
C GLY A 131 -11.28 -17.41 -5.29
N ALA A 132 -10.62 -17.91 -6.33
CA ALA A 132 -10.39 -19.34 -6.58
C ALA A 132 -9.24 -19.96 -5.74
N GLY A 133 -8.71 -19.24 -4.75
CA GLY A 133 -7.73 -19.76 -3.78
C GLY A 133 -6.29 -19.84 -4.27
N PHE A 134 -5.93 -19.20 -5.39
CA PHE A 134 -4.58 -19.30 -5.96
C PHE A 134 -3.50 -18.67 -5.07
N VAL A 135 -3.84 -17.74 -4.16
CA VAL A 135 -2.89 -17.19 -3.17
C VAL A 135 -2.33 -18.28 -2.27
N THR A 136 -3.19 -19.16 -1.74
CA THR A 136 -2.78 -20.32 -0.92
C THR A 136 -1.99 -21.30 -1.77
N ARG A 137 -2.52 -21.69 -2.93
CA ARG A 137 -1.86 -22.62 -3.87
C ARG A 137 -0.44 -22.19 -4.27
N PHE A 138 -0.23 -20.90 -4.50
CA PHE A 138 1.09 -20.37 -4.85
C PHE A 138 2.00 -20.17 -3.63
N THR A 139 1.44 -19.89 -2.45
CA THR A 139 2.18 -19.93 -1.18
C THR A 139 2.73 -21.34 -0.90
N ASP A 140 1.89 -22.36 -1.00
CA ASP A 140 2.32 -23.76 -0.83
C ASP A 140 3.36 -24.17 -1.88
N ARG A 141 3.17 -23.75 -3.14
CA ARG A 141 4.12 -24.00 -4.23
C ARG A 141 5.47 -23.29 -4.02
N LEU A 142 5.50 -22.10 -3.41
CA LEU A 142 6.76 -21.46 -3.00
C LEU A 142 7.45 -22.28 -1.90
N ALA A 143 6.71 -22.65 -0.85
CA ALA A 143 7.24 -23.41 0.28
C ALA A 143 7.79 -24.80 -0.11
N ALA A 144 7.20 -25.44 -1.12
CA ALA A 144 7.58 -26.77 -1.59
C ALA A 144 9.00 -26.89 -2.20
N SER A 145 9.72 -25.79 -2.46
CA SER A 145 11.10 -25.86 -2.98
C SER A 145 11.97 -24.68 -2.55
N PRO A 146 13.12 -24.93 -1.86
CA PRO A 146 14.08 -23.88 -1.54
C PRO A 146 14.61 -23.11 -2.75
N LYS A 147 14.58 -23.70 -3.96
CA LYS A 147 14.97 -23.01 -5.20
C LYS A 147 14.04 -21.85 -5.53
N HIS A 148 12.74 -21.95 -5.22
CA HIS A 148 11.78 -20.86 -5.43
C HIS A 148 12.08 -19.65 -4.54
N LEU A 149 12.58 -19.89 -3.32
CA LEU A 149 12.92 -18.85 -2.36
C LEU A 149 14.21 -18.08 -2.69
N GLN A 150 15.06 -18.62 -3.59
CA GLN A 150 16.23 -17.90 -4.09
C GLN A 150 15.89 -16.92 -5.21
N VAL A 151 14.80 -17.16 -5.96
CA VAL A 151 14.29 -16.25 -7.00
C VAL A 151 13.45 -15.14 -6.35
N ARG A 152 14.05 -14.41 -5.39
CA ARG A 152 13.41 -13.22 -4.82
C ARG A 152 13.48 -12.09 -5.86
N PRO A 153 12.34 -11.48 -6.25
CA PRO A 153 12.38 -10.28 -7.08
C PRO A 153 13.17 -9.19 -6.35
N ALA A 154 14.22 -8.69 -7.00
CA ALA A 154 15.11 -7.65 -6.49
C ALA A 154 14.40 -6.27 -6.52
N CYS A 155 13.35 -6.14 -5.71
CA CYS A 155 12.54 -4.93 -5.57
C CYS A 155 13.32 -3.89 -4.74
N CYS A 156 14.43 -3.40 -5.29
CA CYS A 156 15.32 -2.44 -4.66
C CYS A 156 14.69 -1.05 -4.67
N ARG A 157 13.68 -0.86 -3.81
CA ARG A 157 13.04 0.44 -3.53
C ARG A 157 14.05 1.53 -3.23
N TRP A 158 15.14 1.17 -2.56
CA TRP A 158 16.25 2.06 -2.26
C TRP A 158 16.86 2.74 -3.50
N ALA A 159 16.86 2.09 -4.66
CA ALA A 159 17.47 2.63 -5.88
C ALA A 159 16.73 3.87 -6.43
N LEU A 160 15.41 3.96 -6.25
CA LEU A 160 14.63 5.14 -6.67
C LEU A 160 14.80 6.34 -5.73
N LEU A 161 15.20 6.13 -4.46
CA LEU A 161 15.26 7.22 -3.47
C LEU A 161 16.33 8.26 -3.81
N THR A 162 15.97 9.55 -3.76
CA THR A 162 16.93 10.66 -3.83
C THR A 162 17.90 10.65 -2.65
N PRO A 163 19.06 11.33 -2.73
CA PRO A 163 19.96 11.47 -1.59
C PRO A 163 19.33 12.18 -0.38
N ALA A 164 18.32 13.04 -0.58
CA ALA A 164 17.58 13.65 0.52
C ALA A 164 16.64 12.65 1.18
N ASP A 165 15.83 11.94 0.40
CA ASP A 165 14.86 10.97 0.92
C ASP A 165 15.51 9.77 1.61
N ARG A 166 16.75 9.40 1.21
CA ARG A 166 17.56 8.41 1.94
C ARG A 166 17.87 8.87 3.37
N ARG A 167 18.20 10.15 3.57
CA ARG A 167 18.43 10.71 4.92
C ARG A 167 17.16 10.68 5.76
N VAL A 168 16.00 10.98 5.17
CA VAL A 168 14.69 10.84 5.84
C VAL A 168 14.46 9.39 6.27
N VAL A 169 14.68 8.43 5.36
CA VAL A 169 14.53 6.99 5.61
C VAL A 169 15.51 6.47 6.68
N GLU A 170 16.73 6.99 6.74
CA GLU A 170 17.72 6.66 7.78
C GLU A 170 17.33 7.26 9.13
N LYS A 171 17.00 8.56 9.18
CA LYS A 171 16.49 9.28 10.37
C LYS A 171 15.26 8.58 10.97
N LYS A 172 14.32 8.15 10.13
CA LYS A 172 13.08 7.45 10.52
C LYS A 172 13.25 5.92 10.69
N GLN A 173 14.47 5.39 10.56
CA GLN A 173 14.79 3.96 10.72
C GLN A 173 14.02 3.01 9.77
N TRP A 174 13.64 3.50 8.59
CA TRP A 174 12.88 2.76 7.57
C TRP A 174 13.75 1.97 6.59
N VAL A 175 15.08 2.02 6.70
CA VAL A 175 16.04 1.33 5.83
C VAL A 175 15.65 -0.15 5.60
N ARG A 176 15.37 -0.89 6.69
CA ARG A 176 14.93 -2.29 6.61
C ARG A 176 13.64 -2.46 5.82
N ALA A 177 12.69 -1.55 5.98
CA ALA A 177 11.37 -1.59 5.35
C ALA A 177 11.45 -1.42 3.82
N LEU A 178 12.45 -0.71 3.31
CA LEU A 178 12.66 -0.48 1.87
C LEU A 178 13.69 -1.44 1.23
N GLN A 179 14.74 -1.85 1.96
CA GLN A 179 15.79 -2.73 1.42
C GLN A 179 15.50 -4.23 1.52
N THR A 180 14.82 -4.70 2.59
CA THR A 180 14.79 -6.15 2.92
C THR A 180 13.41 -6.80 2.74
N VAL A 181 12.36 -6.01 2.95
CA VAL A 181 10.97 -6.45 2.86
C VAL A 181 10.61 -6.66 1.39
N GLY A 182 9.94 -7.78 1.10
CA GLY A 182 9.54 -8.17 -0.25
C GLY A 182 8.34 -7.38 -0.78
N ILE A 183 7.81 -7.87 -1.91
CA ILE A 183 6.62 -7.33 -2.57
C ILE A 183 5.43 -7.28 -1.59
N ALA A 184 4.57 -6.28 -1.75
CA ALA A 184 3.39 -6.01 -0.91
C ALA A 184 3.68 -5.85 0.61
N GLY A 185 4.92 -5.55 0.99
CA GLY A 185 5.34 -5.43 2.38
C GLY A 185 5.58 -6.78 3.09
N ILE A 186 5.70 -7.88 2.35
CA ILE A 186 5.83 -9.23 2.91
C ILE A 186 7.22 -9.46 3.51
N ARG A 187 7.28 -9.93 4.76
CA ARG A 187 8.54 -10.30 5.45
C ARG A 187 8.94 -11.76 5.27
N ASN A 188 7.97 -12.67 5.17
CA ASN A 188 8.23 -14.10 4.93
C ASN A 188 8.36 -14.37 3.41
N PRO A 189 9.54 -14.72 2.89
CA PRO A 189 9.73 -14.95 1.45
C PRO A 189 8.95 -16.14 0.90
N ALA A 190 8.46 -17.04 1.74
CA ALA A 190 7.66 -18.20 1.37
C ALA A 190 6.14 -17.94 1.35
N SER A 191 5.68 -16.69 1.50
CA SER A 191 4.25 -16.34 1.52
C SER A 191 3.87 -15.33 0.44
N VAL A 192 2.67 -15.49 -0.11
CA VAL A 192 2.03 -14.53 -1.02
C VAL A 192 0.90 -13.84 -0.28
N LYS A 193 0.83 -12.50 -0.36
CA LYS A 193 -0.25 -11.70 0.25
C LYS A 193 -1.38 -11.41 -0.72
N CYS A 194 -1.02 -11.03 -1.95
CA CYS A 194 -1.93 -10.84 -3.08
C CYS A 194 -1.17 -11.09 -4.39
N LEU A 195 -1.88 -11.50 -5.42
CA LEU A 195 -1.39 -11.79 -6.76
C LEU A 195 -1.15 -10.52 -7.57
N HIS A 196 -1.95 -9.45 -7.38
CA HIS A 196 -1.88 -8.23 -8.20
C HIS A 196 -0.49 -7.58 -8.19
N THR A 197 0.14 -7.51 -7.02
CA THR A 197 1.47 -6.89 -6.87
C THR A 197 2.59 -7.75 -7.45
N HIS A 198 2.46 -9.08 -7.38
CA HIS A 198 3.39 -10.00 -8.02
C HIS A 198 3.23 -9.98 -9.55
N TYR A 199 2.00 -9.89 -10.05
CA TYR A 199 1.72 -9.81 -11.48
C TYR A 199 2.12 -8.45 -12.07
N ALA A 200 1.86 -7.34 -11.37
CA ALA A 200 2.35 -6.02 -11.75
C ALA A 200 3.89 -6.00 -11.88
N HIS A 201 4.59 -6.56 -10.90
CA HIS A 201 6.05 -6.70 -10.97
C HIS A 201 6.48 -7.59 -12.14
N PHE A 202 5.76 -8.68 -12.44
CA PHE A 202 6.06 -9.52 -13.61
C PHE A 202 5.91 -8.75 -14.92
N LEU A 203 4.77 -8.13 -15.17
CA LEU A 203 4.50 -7.36 -16.38
C LEU A 203 5.51 -6.21 -16.59
N ALA A 204 5.96 -5.57 -15.52
CA ALA A 204 6.93 -4.47 -15.59
C ALA A 204 8.39 -4.89 -15.78
N THR A 205 8.75 -6.16 -15.55
CA THR A 205 10.18 -6.57 -15.48
C THR A 205 10.51 -7.91 -16.13
N GLY A 206 9.52 -8.72 -16.49
CA GLY A 206 9.66 -10.15 -16.80
C GLY A 206 10.06 -11.03 -15.60
N HIS A 207 10.42 -10.44 -14.46
CA HIS A 207 11.15 -11.11 -13.37
C HIS A 207 10.32 -11.20 -12.09
N ASN A 208 9.38 -12.15 -12.03
CA ASN A 208 8.72 -12.56 -10.78
C ASN A 208 8.17 -13.99 -10.91
N LEU A 209 8.63 -14.91 -10.06
CA LEU A 209 8.22 -16.32 -10.16
C LEU A 209 6.71 -16.51 -9.93
N VAL A 210 6.14 -15.85 -8.93
CA VAL A 210 4.70 -15.92 -8.64
C VAL A 210 3.91 -15.21 -9.74
N GLY A 211 4.38 -14.05 -10.21
CA GLY A 211 3.72 -13.32 -11.28
C GLY A 211 3.73 -14.07 -12.62
N ALA A 212 4.78 -14.86 -12.91
CA ALA A 212 4.81 -15.78 -14.04
C ALA A 212 3.77 -16.91 -13.89
N TRP A 213 3.54 -17.41 -12.67
CA TRP A 213 2.47 -18.37 -12.41
C TRP A 213 1.08 -17.75 -12.53
N VAL A 214 0.90 -16.48 -12.14
CA VAL A 214 -0.34 -15.72 -12.39
C VAL A 214 -0.58 -15.60 -13.89
N HIS A 215 0.44 -15.19 -14.66
CA HIS A 215 0.35 -15.09 -16.11
C HIS A 215 -0.08 -16.42 -16.76
N GLN A 216 0.55 -17.53 -16.36
CA GLN A 216 0.20 -18.86 -16.83
C GLN A 216 -1.25 -19.25 -16.49
N ALA A 217 -1.71 -18.96 -15.27
CA ALA A 217 -3.07 -19.26 -14.83
C ALA A 217 -4.12 -18.41 -15.56
N LEU A 218 -3.81 -17.15 -15.86
CA LEU A 218 -4.66 -16.26 -16.65
C LEU A 218 -4.84 -16.75 -18.09
N ALA A 219 -3.76 -17.16 -18.75
CA ALA A 219 -3.80 -17.73 -20.10
C ALA A 219 -4.60 -19.05 -20.14
N GLN A 220 -4.44 -19.91 -19.12
CA GLN A 220 -5.22 -21.16 -19.01
C GLN A 220 -6.72 -20.90 -18.85
N ALA A 221 -7.13 -19.81 -18.18
CA ALA A 221 -8.52 -19.43 -18.04
C ALA A 221 -9.14 -18.88 -19.35
N GLU A 222 -8.35 -18.17 -20.16
CA GLU A 222 -8.77 -17.71 -21.51
C GLU A 222 -9.06 -18.92 -22.41
N TYR A 223 -8.10 -19.82 -22.61
CA TYR A 223 -8.28 -21.02 -23.44
C TYR A 223 -9.46 -21.90 -23.02
N ALA A 224 -9.72 -22.03 -21.71
CA ALA A 224 -10.86 -22.77 -21.20
C ALA A 224 -12.21 -22.12 -21.55
N THR A 225 -12.25 -20.78 -21.62
CA THR A 225 -13.45 -20.01 -21.98
C THR A 225 -13.71 -20.08 -23.48
N GLU A 226 -12.66 -19.98 -24.30
CA GLU A 226 -12.74 -20.10 -25.76
C GLU A 226 -13.27 -21.50 -26.16
N SER A 227 -12.65 -22.57 -25.64
CA SER A 227 -13.06 -23.95 -25.93
C SER A 227 -14.49 -24.28 -25.46
N ALA A 228 -14.94 -23.72 -24.34
CA ALA A 228 -16.32 -23.84 -23.88
C ALA A 228 -17.31 -23.13 -24.82
N THR A 229 -16.90 -22.01 -25.43
CA THR A 229 -17.73 -21.25 -26.37
C THR A 229 -17.87 -21.96 -27.71
N GLU A 230 -16.78 -22.53 -28.24
CA GLU A 230 -16.80 -23.32 -29.48
C GLU A 230 -17.69 -24.56 -29.35
N SER A 231 -17.51 -25.35 -28.29
CA SER A 231 -18.34 -26.55 -28.04
C SER A 231 -19.83 -26.25 -27.82
N ALA A 232 -20.16 -25.09 -27.26
CA ALA A 232 -21.55 -24.64 -27.16
C ALA A 232 -22.17 -24.32 -28.53
N THR A 233 -21.39 -23.75 -29.47
CA THR A 233 -21.90 -23.39 -30.80
C THR A 233 -22.11 -24.58 -31.73
N GLU A 234 -21.28 -25.64 -31.65
CA GLU A 234 -21.46 -26.85 -32.48
C GLU A 234 -22.72 -27.66 -32.08
N SER A 235 -23.09 -27.66 -30.80
CA SER A 235 -24.25 -28.43 -30.30
C SER A 235 -25.63 -27.81 -30.63
N GLY A 236 -25.67 -26.56 -31.10
CA GLY A 236 -26.91 -25.83 -31.40
C GLY A 236 -27.44 -25.99 -32.83
N GLY A 237 -26.69 -26.60 -33.75
CA GLY A 237 -26.96 -26.59 -35.20
C GLY A 237 -27.91 -27.67 -35.73
N ALA A 238 -28.43 -28.56 -34.90
CA ALA A 238 -29.25 -29.71 -35.33
C ALA A 238 -30.74 -29.53 -34.96
N LYS A 239 -31.50 -28.86 -35.82
CA LYS A 239 -32.98 -28.86 -35.80
C LYS A 239 -33.60 -28.58 -37.17
#